data_AF-A0AAU3HB42-F1
#
_entry.id   AF-A0AAU3HB42-F1
#
_cell.length_a   1.000
_cell.length_b   1.000
_cell.length_c   1.000
_cell.angle_alpha   90.00
_cell.angle_beta   90.00
_cell.angle_gamma   90.00
#
_symmetry.space_group_name_H-M   'P 1'
#
loop_
_entity.id
_entity.type
_entity.pdbx_description
1 polymer ?
#
loop_
_entity_poly.entity_id
_entity_poly.type
_entity_poly.pdbx_seq_one_letter_code
_entity_poly.pdbx_strand_id
1 'polypeptide(L)'
;MTRRRGRRGFGLLACGTLLLAGCGPTEPDRGAATTAPGPTAARSFAPGAAGVGDSYFPSYGNGGYDVANYAIKVRYDPETDKLTGTTTVRATATADLSAFNLDLAGLTVRSVTVDGAAARHARTDDELVVTPATGLTTGNGFVTEIRYDGKPTPLRTEALGEGGWLHTADGAIALGQPESASTWFPVNDHPSDKATYDVEITVPKGLTAVGNGVPKGRSTAGDWTTWRWSEASPMASYLTTVAIGKFRVTTAEHKGRPVFSAVTTQLPEGAPDRSIARTVEVADYLESLFGPYPFDAYGGVVVADSRIRYALETQSRPVYSAGFFRQGDNTEVVAHELAHQWYGDSVSIQRWQDIWLNEGLATYAEWLWAEHSGSSTVQRTFEQKYAGASAQVWRTPPGKPGVENLFGSSVYDRGAMTVHALRIAVGDTRFFGILRAWAAERKNGNATTADFVTLAERVAGKQLDKVFDAWLFGTERPPLPKSR
;
A
#
# COMPACT_ATOMS: atom_id res chain seq x y z
N MET A 1 -40.06 -48.01 -12.81
CA MET A 1 -41.01 -47.12 -13.53
C MET A 1 -40.19 -46.01 -14.18
N THR A 2 -39.74 -46.20 -15.42
CA THR A 2 -40.34 -45.75 -16.70
C THR A 2 -40.16 -44.26 -17.06
N ARG A 3 -39.27 -44.06 -18.07
CA ARG A 3 -39.38 -43.17 -19.26
C ARG A 3 -39.19 -41.65 -19.06
N ARG A 4 -38.66 -40.84 -20.00
CA ARG A 4 -38.18 -40.97 -21.41
C ARG A 4 -37.41 -39.66 -21.73
N ARG A 5 -36.19 -39.71 -22.30
CA ARG A 5 -35.81 -39.34 -23.69
C ARG A 5 -36.53 -38.16 -24.36
N GLY A 6 -35.73 -37.22 -24.90
CA GLY A 6 -36.06 -36.39 -26.06
C GLY A 6 -34.84 -35.66 -26.63
N ARG A 7 -34.35 -36.08 -27.80
CA ARG A 7 -33.23 -35.55 -28.59
C ARG A 7 -33.75 -35.35 -30.03
N ARG A 8 -33.16 -34.42 -30.80
CA ARG A 8 -33.28 -34.14 -32.26
C ARG A 8 -34.31 -33.05 -32.63
N GLY A 9 -34.09 -32.21 -33.64
CA GLY A 9 -33.11 -32.32 -34.73
C GLY A 9 -32.97 -31.10 -35.65
N PHE A 10 -32.11 -31.31 -36.64
CA PHE A 10 -31.74 -30.49 -37.80
C PHE A 10 -32.93 -30.06 -38.69
N GLY A 11 -32.78 -28.91 -39.35
CA GLY A 11 -33.52 -28.53 -40.54
C GLY A 11 -32.65 -27.69 -41.49
N LEU A 12 -32.16 -28.30 -42.56
CA LEU A 12 -31.64 -27.63 -43.75
C LEU A 12 -32.82 -27.09 -44.56
N LEU A 13 -32.70 -25.88 -45.11
CA LEU A 13 -33.43 -25.48 -46.31
C LEU A 13 -32.42 -24.98 -47.36
N ALA A 14 -32.37 -25.71 -48.46
CA ALA A 14 -31.77 -25.28 -49.72
C ALA A 14 -32.88 -24.68 -50.60
N CYS A 15 -32.62 -23.54 -51.23
CA CYS A 15 -33.34 -23.09 -52.41
C CYS A 15 -32.30 -22.70 -53.45
N GLY A 16 -32.31 -23.45 -54.55
CA GLY A 16 -31.53 -23.18 -55.74
C GLY A 16 -32.26 -22.19 -56.64
N THR A 17 -31.47 -21.39 -57.34
CA THR A 17 -31.89 -20.68 -58.55
C THR A 17 -30.80 -20.86 -59.60
N LEU A 18 -31.20 -21.48 -60.70
CA LEU A 18 -30.46 -21.67 -61.96
C LEU A 18 -30.59 -20.42 -62.84
N LEU A 19 -29.73 -20.37 -63.89
CA LEU A 19 -29.73 -19.51 -65.10
C LEU A 19 -28.78 -18.29 -65.02
N LEU A 20 -27.91 -17.96 -65.97
CA LEU A 20 -27.65 -18.39 -67.36
C LEU A 20 -26.18 -18.09 -67.69
N ALA A 21 -25.56 -18.94 -68.52
CA ALA A 21 -24.23 -18.72 -69.08
C ALA A 21 -24.28 -17.70 -70.23
N GLY A 22 -23.43 -16.68 -70.15
CA GLY A 22 -23.11 -15.78 -71.26
C GLY A 22 -21.60 -15.73 -71.45
N CYS A 23 -21.12 -16.17 -72.62
CA CYS A 23 -19.72 -16.04 -73.03
C CYS A 23 -19.41 -14.57 -73.36
N GLY A 24 -18.46 -13.97 -72.65
CA GLY A 24 -17.80 -12.71 -73.01
C GLY A 24 -16.29 -12.94 -73.19
N PRO A 25 -15.61 -12.15 -74.04
CA PRO A 25 -14.24 -12.45 -74.48
C PRO A 25 -13.21 -12.21 -73.38
N THR A 26 -12.21 -13.08 -73.37
CA THR A 26 -10.99 -13.02 -72.56
C THR A 26 -10.19 -11.74 -72.83
N GLU A 27 -10.07 -10.86 -71.82
CA GLU A 27 -9.00 -9.86 -71.74
C GLU A 27 -7.75 -10.46 -71.05
N PRO A 28 -6.53 -10.08 -71.46
CA PRO A 28 -5.30 -10.62 -70.89
C PRO A 28 -5.06 -10.07 -69.48
N ASP A 29 -4.67 -11.00 -68.61
CA ASP A 29 -4.28 -10.85 -67.22
C ASP A 29 -3.26 -9.70 -67.03
N ARG A 30 -3.72 -8.55 -66.54
CA ARG A 30 -2.83 -7.50 -66.05
C ARG A 30 -2.31 -7.95 -64.69
N GLY A 31 -1.11 -8.53 -64.70
CA GLY A 31 -0.40 -9.01 -63.53
C GLY A 31 -0.60 -8.10 -62.33
N ALA A 32 -1.25 -8.65 -61.30
CA ALA A 32 -1.30 -8.03 -59.99
C ALA A 32 0.15 -7.89 -59.51
N ALA A 33 0.63 -6.65 -59.45
CA ALA A 33 1.88 -6.35 -58.78
C ALA A 33 1.76 -6.86 -57.35
N THR A 34 2.57 -7.85 -56.99
CA THR A 34 2.76 -8.31 -55.62
C THR A 34 3.27 -7.11 -54.82
N THR A 35 2.37 -6.44 -54.11
CA THR A 35 2.76 -5.50 -53.06
C THR A 35 3.51 -6.33 -52.03
N ALA A 36 4.84 -6.21 -52.03
CA ALA A 36 5.66 -6.71 -50.94
C ALA A 36 5.05 -6.21 -49.63
N PRO A 37 5.00 -7.03 -48.56
CA PRO A 37 4.59 -6.53 -47.24
C PRO A 37 5.48 -5.33 -46.94
N GLY A 38 4.86 -4.17 -46.74
CA GLY A 38 5.60 -3.00 -46.27
C GLY A 38 6.35 -3.38 -44.99
N PRO A 39 7.55 -2.82 -44.75
CA PRO A 39 8.31 -3.13 -43.54
C PRO A 39 7.39 -2.91 -42.33
N THR A 40 7.14 -3.98 -41.56
CA THR A 40 6.54 -3.86 -40.22
C THR A 40 7.34 -2.79 -39.50
N ALA A 41 6.69 -1.68 -39.13
CA ALA A 41 7.34 -0.61 -38.39
C ALA A 41 8.11 -1.21 -37.22
N ALA A 42 9.42 -1.00 -37.19
CA ALA A 42 10.26 -1.51 -36.12
C ALA A 42 9.75 -0.94 -34.80
N ARG A 43 9.51 -1.80 -33.80
CA ARG A 43 9.13 -1.34 -32.46
C ARG A 43 10.18 -0.37 -31.94
N SER A 44 9.74 0.80 -31.50
CA SER A 44 10.60 1.77 -30.82
C SER A 44 10.55 1.52 -29.32
N PHE A 45 11.70 1.20 -28.73
CA PHE A 45 11.85 1.10 -27.29
C PHE A 45 12.34 2.44 -26.72
N ALA A 46 11.78 2.88 -25.61
CA ALA A 46 12.16 4.11 -24.91
C ALA A 46 12.45 3.85 -23.43
N PRO A 47 13.27 4.66 -22.74
CA PRO A 47 13.44 4.53 -21.30
C PRO A 47 12.12 4.75 -20.55
N GLY A 48 11.90 3.99 -19.49
CA GLY A 48 10.80 4.23 -18.53
C GLY A 48 10.99 5.55 -17.78
N ALA A 49 9.91 6.05 -17.20
CA ALA A 49 9.94 7.30 -16.43
C ALA A 49 10.59 7.06 -15.06
N ALA A 50 11.49 7.95 -14.64
CA ALA A 50 12.17 7.95 -13.34
C ALA A 50 11.30 8.54 -12.19
N GLY A 51 9.99 8.43 -12.32
CA GLY A 51 9.01 9.09 -11.45
C GLY A 51 7.59 8.75 -11.91
N VAL A 52 6.67 8.49 -10.97
CA VAL A 52 5.26 8.24 -11.32
C VAL A 52 4.48 9.52 -11.66
N GLY A 53 5.05 10.69 -11.37
CA GLY A 53 4.43 12.00 -11.63
C GLY A 53 3.52 12.52 -10.51
N ASP A 54 3.72 12.09 -9.26
CA ASP A 54 3.05 12.67 -8.10
C ASP A 54 3.50 14.14 -7.89
N SER A 55 2.56 15.06 -7.69
CA SER A 55 2.87 16.48 -7.59
C SER A 55 3.62 16.88 -6.30
N TYR A 56 3.52 16.07 -5.25
CA TYR A 56 4.19 16.30 -3.98
C TYR A 56 5.57 15.63 -3.97
N PHE A 57 5.71 14.49 -4.63
CA PHE A 57 6.99 13.78 -4.78
C PHE A 57 7.22 13.35 -6.23
N PRO A 58 7.65 14.28 -7.12
CA PRO A 58 7.76 13.99 -8.55
C PRO A 58 8.78 12.92 -8.92
N SER A 59 9.76 12.69 -8.05
CA SER A 59 10.82 11.69 -8.22
C SER A 59 10.51 10.35 -7.57
N TYR A 60 9.35 10.17 -6.92
CA TYR A 60 9.02 8.89 -6.28
C TYR A 60 8.48 7.90 -7.29
N GLY A 61 8.89 6.65 -7.10
CA GLY A 61 8.51 5.54 -7.95
C GLY A 61 8.91 5.74 -9.40
N ASN A 62 8.34 4.91 -10.25
CA ASN A 62 8.86 4.62 -11.57
C ASN A 62 7.74 4.21 -12.53
N GLY A 63 7.87 4.63 -13.78
CA GLY A 63 6.84 4.44 -14.81
C GLY A 63 7.25 3.48 -15.92
N GLY A 64 6.24 2.91 -16.59
CA GLY A 64 6.42 2.03 -17.75
C GLY A 64 6.36 0.53 -17.42
N TYR A 65 6.14 0.17 -16.15
CA TYR A 65 5.87 -1.18 -15.71
C TYR A 65 4.98 -1.17 -14.46
N ASP A 66 4.47 -2.35 -14.08
CA ASP A 66 3.62 -2.62 -12.92
C ASP A 66 4.15 -3.86 -12.19
N VAL A 67 4.42 -3.76 -10.89
CA VAL A 67 5.08 -4.83 -10.13
C VAL A 67 4.05 -5.76 -9.49
N ALA A 68 4.10 -7.04 -9.86
CA ALA A 68 3.24 -8.06 -9.28
C ALA A 68 3.78 -8.59 -7.93
N ASN A 69 5.10 -8.74 -7.81
CA ASN A 69 5.72 -9.38 -6.64
C ASN A 69 7.17 -8.95 -6.43
N TYR A 70 7.53 -8.80 -5.15
CA TYR A 70 8.90 -8.75 -4.67
C TYR A 70 9.21 -10.00 -3.84
N ALA A 71 10.23 -10.76 -4.24
CA ALA A 71 10.85 -11.77 -3.37
C ALA A 71 12.17 -11.21 -2.84
N ILE A 72 12.19 -10.89 -1.54
CA ILE A 72 13.28 -10.17 -0.87
C ILE A 72 13.99 -11.15 0.07
N LYS A 73 15.29 -11.33 -0.15
CA LYS A 73 16.15 -12.11 0.74
C LYS A 73 17.25 -11.22 1.27
N VAL A 74 17.22 -10.92 2.56
CA VAL A 74 18.21 -10.08 3.21
C VAL A 74 18.86 -10.81 4.37
N ARG A 75 20.15 -10.59 4.54
CA ARG A 75 20.90 -10.94 5.74
C ARG A 75 21.44 -9.66 6.34
N TYR A 76 21.18 -9.44 7.62
CA TYR A 76 21.62 -8.27 8.36
C TYR A 76 22.41 -8.67 9.60
N ASP A 77 23.57 -8.05 9.77
CA ASP A 77 24.45 -8.22 10.90
C ASP A 77 24.49 -6.93 11.75
N PRO A 78 23.82 -6.90 12.92
CA PRO A 78 23.83 -5.74 13.81
C PRO A 78 25.22 -5.38 14.33
N GLU A 79 26.20 -6.30 14.38
CA GLU A 79 27.54 -5.98 14.88
C GLU A 79 28.32 -5.09 13.89
N THR A 80 28.08 -5.25 12.59
CA THR A 80 28.78 -4.52 11.53
C THR A 80 27.90 -3.49 10.81
N ASP A 81 26.60 -3.50 11.12
CA ASP A 81 25.54 -2.76 10.42
C ASP A 81 25.49 -3.07 8.92
N LYS A 82 25.91 -4.29 8.54
CA LYS A 82 26.00 -4.70 7.15
C LYS A 82 24.74 -5.45 6.75
N LEU A 83 24.13 -5.00 5.66
CA LEU A 83 23.07 -5.70 4.94
C LEU A 83 23.63 -6.29 3.64
N THR A 84 23.29 -7.53 3.37
CA THR A 84 23.48 -8.18 2.05
C THR A 84 22.12 -8.67 1.58
N GLY A 85 21.77 -8.38 0.34
CA GLY A 85 20.43 -8.63 -0.18
C GLY A 85 20.41 -9.19 -1.59
N THR A 86 19.36 -9.94 -1.88
CA THR A 86 18.93 -10.30 -3.23
C THR A 86 17.43 -10.06 -3.34
N THR A 87 17.03 -9.20 -4.27
CA THR A 87 15.63 -8.90 -4.55
C THR A 87 15.30 -9.39 -5.95
N THR A 88 14.26 -10.20 -6.06
CA THR A 88 13.66 -10.58 -7.34
C THR A 88 12.37 -9.81 -7.53
N VAL A 89 12.30 -9.01 -8.59
CA VAL A 89 11.13 -8.23 -8.98
C VAL A 89 10.45 -8.94 -10.14
N ARG A 90 9.15 -9.22 -10.00
CA ARG A 90 8.31 -9.74 -11.09
C ARG A 90 7.35 -8.65 -11.51
N ALA A 91 7.46 -8.20 -12.75
CA ALA A 91 6.71 -7.05 -13.24
C ALA A 91 6.18 -7.29 -14.65
N THR A 92 5.20 -6.48 -15.06
CA THR A 92 4.67 -6.43 -16.43
C THR A 92 5.02 -5.07 -17.03
N ALA A 93 5.60 -5.05 -18.22
CA ALA A 93 5.85 -3.79 -18.91
C ALA A 93 4.53 -3.17 -19.39
N THR A 94 4.31 -1.90 -19.11
CA THR A 94 3.15 -1.12 -19.57
C THR A 94 3.49 -0.22 -20.76
N ALA A 95 4.75 -0.22 -21.19
CA ALA A 95 5.26 0.39 -22.41
C ALA A 95 6.40 -0.45 -23.03
N ASP A 96 6.83 -0.12 -24.26
CA ASP A 96 7.99 -0.74 -24.89
C ASP A 96 9.27 -0.09 -24.32
N LEU A 97 9.95 -0.80 -23.41
CA LEU A 97 11.03 -0.25 -22.60
C LEU A 97 12.43 -0.62 -23.10
N SER A 98 13.29 0.38 -23.30
CA SER A 98 14.73 0.18 -23.47
C SER A 98 15.48 0.14 -22.14
N ALA A 99 14.88 0.71 -21.08
CA ALA A 99 15.38 0.71 -19.71
C ALA A 99 14.19 0.94 -18.75
N PHE A 100 14.34 0.56 -17.49
CA PHE A 100 13.43 0.90 -16.39
C PHE A 100 14.27 1.25 -15.16
N ASN A 101 13.66 1.85 -14.13
CA ASN A 101 14.39 2.19 -12.91
C ASN A 101 13.71 1.62 -11.66
N LEU A 102 14.43 1.66 -10.54
CA LEU A 102 13.99 1.28 -9.21
C LEU A 102 14.68 2.22 -8.21
N ASP A 103 14.00 2.56 -7.12
CA ASP A 103 14.57 3.30 -6.01
C ASP A 103 15.43 2.38 -5.13
N LEU A 104 16.66 2.80 -4.81
CA LEU A 104 17.58 2.12 -3.88
C LEU A 104 18.56 3.13 -3.24
N ALA A 105 18.32 3.42 -1.96
CA ALA A 105 19.09 4.37 -1.18
C ALA A 105 20.31 3.75 -0.50
N GLY A 106 21.46 4.42 -0.62
CA GLY A 106 22.71 4.12 0.11
C GLY A 106 23.42 2.78 -0.19
N LEU A 107 22.72 1.79 -0.75
CA LEU A 107 23.24 0.44 -0.97
C LEU A 107 23.95 0.30 -2.31
N THR A 108 24.97 -0.56 -2.37
CA THR A 108 25.74 -0.81 -3.58
C THR A 108 25.18 -2.00 -4.35
N VAL A 109 24.76 -1.75 -5.60
CA VAL A 109 24.37 -2.81 -6.53
C VAL A 109 25.61 -3.56 -7.02
N ARG A 110 25.57 -4.89 -6.96
CA ARG A 110 26.67 -5.78 -7.36
C ARG A 110 26.42 -6.45 -8.70
N SER A 111 25.17 -6.82 -8.97
CA SER A 111 24.76 -7.43 -10.24
C SER A 111 23.27 -7.29 -10.46
N VAL A 112 22.88 -7.16 -11.73
CA VAL A 112 21.49 -7.18 -12.18
C VAL A 112 21.34 -8.16 -13.33
N THR A 113 20.29 -8.98 -13.28
CA THR A 113 19.84 -9.78 -14.42
C THR A 113 18.39 -9.47 -14.74
N VAL A 114 18.02 -9.52 -16.01
CA VAL A 114 16.64 -9.43 -16.50
C VAL A 114 16.38 -10.65 -17.36
N ASP A 115 15.35 -11.43 -17.01
CA ASP A 115 15.02 -12.74 -17.59
C ASP A 115 16.22 -13.70 -17.65
N GLY A 116 17.06 -13.65 -16.60
CA GLY A 116 18.27 -14.46 -16.47
C GLY A 116 19.47 -13.98 -17.28
N ALA A 117 19.30 -13.00 -18.18
CA ALA A 117 20.40 -12.38 -18.92
C ALA A 117 21.01 -11.22 -18.13
N ALA A 118 22.32 -11.03 -18.21
CA ALA A 118 22.99 -9.90 -17.56
C ALA A 118 22.46 -8.56 -18.13
N ALA A 119 22.11 -7.64 -17.24
CA ALA A 119 21.67 -6.29 -17.58
C ALA A 119 22.73 -5.26 -17.18
N ARG A 120 22.86 -4.20 -17.99
CA ARG A 120 23.66 -3.04 -17.56
C ARG A 120 22.87 -2.28 -16.50
N HIS A 121 23.57 -1.70 -15.55
CA HIS A 121 22.95 -0.88 -14.52
C HIS A 121 23.83 0.32 -14.19
N ALA A 122 23.19 1.41 -13.80
CA ALA A 122 23.82 2.61 -13.28
C ALA A 122 22.97 3.13 -12.11
N ARG A 123 23.61 3.72 -11.10
CA ARG A 123 22.90 4.35 -9.98
C ARG A 123 23.28 5.82 -9.92
N THR A 124 22.28 6.70 -9.89
CA THR A 124 22.46 8.14 -9.68
C THR A 124 21.62 8.52 -8.48
N ASP A 125 22.24 9.08 -7.45
CA ASP A 125 21.60 9.32 -6.15
C ASP A 125 20.92 8.05 -5.64
N ASP A 126 19.61 8.08 -5.40
CA ASP A 126 18.83 6.94 -4.92
C ASP A 126 18.11 6.18 -6.05
N GLU A 127 18.39 6.49 -7.31
CA GLU A 127 17.74 5.88 -8.47
C GLU A 127 18.66 4.86 -9.17
N LEU A 128 18.18 3.62 -9.32
CA LEU A 128 18.83 2.52 -10.05
C LEU A 128 18.23 2.36 -11.44
N VAL A 129 18.97 2.74 -12.48
CA VAL A 129 18.60 2.53 -13.88
C VAL A 129 19.07 1.17 -14.35
N VAL A 130 18.17 0.34 -14.89
CA VAL A 130 18.42 -0.99 -15.44
C VAL A 130 18.18 -0.99 -16.94
N THR A 131 19.20 -1.38 -17.71
CA THR A 131 19.13 -1.54 -19.17
C THR A 131 19.24 -3.02 -19.54
N PRO A 132 18.12 -3.69 -19.89
CA PRO A 132 18.14 -5.10 -20.28
C PRO A 132 18.88 -5.32 -21.61
N ALA A 133 19.32 -6.56 -21.86
CA ALA A 133 20.01 -6.92 -23.10
C ALA A 133 19.10 -6.83 -24.34
N THR A 134 17.80 -7.08 -24.16
CA THR A 134 16.74 -6.93 -25.16
C THR A 134 15.64 -6.04 -24.57
N GLY A 135 15.04 -5.17 -25.37
CA GLY A 135 13.97 -4.30 -24.91
C GLY A 135 12.75 -5.09 -24.40
N LEU A 136 12.09 -4.56 -23.38
CA LEU A 136 10.88 -5.16 -22.79
C LEU A 136 9.67 -4.70 -23.60
N THR A 137 8.83 -5.65 -24.02
CA THR A 137 7.64 -5.33 -24.82
C THR A 137 6.44 -5.10 -23.91
N THR A 138 5.65 -4.06 -24.21
CA THR A 138 4.37 -3.77 -23.56
C THR A 138 3.48 -5.02 -23.45
N GLY A 139 2.91 -5.25 -22.28
CA GLY A 139 2.02 -6.38 -21.98
C GLY A 139 2.76 -7.68 -21.63
N ASN A 140 4.08 -7.75 -21.79
CA ASN A 140 4.86 -8.92 -21.39
C ASN A 140 5.39 -8.77 -19.97
N GLY A 141 5.40 -9.90 -19.25
CA GLY A 141 6.08 -10.02 -17.96
C GLY A 141 7.60 -10.13 -18.11
N PHE A 142 8.34 -9.63 -17.12
CA PHE A 142 9.79 -9.78 -16.98
C PHE A 142 10.17 -10.02 -15.53
N VAL A 143 11.33 -10.65 -15.31
CA VAL A 143 11.88 -10.94 -13.98
C VAL A 143 13.24 -10.31 -13.83
N THR A 144 13.40 -9.46 -12.82
CA THR A 144 14.68 -8.81 -12.51
C THR A 144 15.24 -9.34 -11.21
N GLU A 145 16.47 -9.86 -11.20
CA GLU A 145 17.19 -10.21 -9.97
C GLU A 145 18.31 -9.20 -9.72
N ILE A 146 18.28 -8.54 -8.56
CA ILE A 146 19.27 -7.55 -8.12
C ILE A 146 19.99 -8.07 -6.88
N ARG A 147 21.33 -8.10 -6.91
CA ARG A 147 22.17 -8.36 -5.73
C ARG A 147 22.81 -7.08 -5.26
N TYR A 148 22.79 -6.84 -3.96
CA TYR A 148 23.26 -5.60 -3.35
C TYR A 148 23.80 -5.84 -1.94
N ASP A 149 24.65 -4.93 -1.48
CA ASP A 149 25.09 -4.89 -0.09
C ASP A 149 25.55 -3.49 0.31
N GLY A 150 25.65 -3.27 1.61
CA GLY A 150 26.15 -2.03 2.15
C GLY A 150 25.78 -1.86 3.62
N LYS A 151 25.88 -0.62 4.09
CA LYS A 151 25.34 -0.19 5.37
C LYS A 151 24.12 0.67 5.08
N PRO A 152 22.90 0.18 5.32
CA PRO A 152 21.72 0.98 5.10
C PRO A 152 21.76 2.23 5.97
N THR A 153 21.24 3.34 5.46
CA THR A 153 21.10 4.59 6.22
C THR A 153 19.66 5.08 6.12
N PRO A 154 19.14 5.77 7.15
CA PRO A 154 17.83 6.38 7.05
C PRO A 154 17.84 7.46 5.96
N LEU A 155 16.73 7.59 5.27
CA LEU A 155 16.44 8.73 4.41
C LEU A 155 16.01 9.91 5.26
N ARG A 156 16.37 11.11 4.83
CA ARG A 156 16.02 12.35 5.51
C ARG A 156 15.38 13.32 4.53
N THR A 157 14.16 13.71 4.85
CA THR A 157 13.48 14.83 4.19
C THR A 157 13.52 16.05 5.13
N GLU A 158 13.69 17.24 4.55
CA GLU A 158 13.66 18.48 5.34
C GLU A 158 12.28 18.71 5.98
N ALA A 159 11.21 18.35 5.27
CA ALA A 159 9.84 18.56 5.69
C ALA A 159 9.28 17.48 6.63
N LEU A 160 9.68 16.21 6.48
CA LEU A 160 9.02 15.06 7.13
C LEU A 160 9.95 14.29 8.09
N GLY A 161 11.24 14.66 8.15
CA GLY A 161 12.20 14.05 9.08
C GLY A 161 12.88 12.81 8.52
N GLU A 162 13.27 11.89 9.42
CA GLU A 162 14.02 10.68 9.08
C GLU A 162 13.12 9.43 9.04
N GLY A 163 13.32 8.58 8.03
CA GLY A 163 12.61 7.31 7.82
C GLY A 163 13.48 6.25 7.18
N GLY A 164 12.97 5.02 7.06
CA GLY A 164 13.70 3.89 6.50
C GLY A 164 14.50 3.11 7.53
N TRP A 165 15.69 2.65 7.15
CA TRP A 165 16.51 1.76 7.97
C TRP A 165 17.19 2.47 9.13
N LEU A 166 16.79 2.11 10.35
CA LEU A 166 17.33 2.60 11.60
C LEU A 166 18.01 1.44 12.34
N HIS A 167 19.33 1.52 12.48
CA HIS A 167 20.07 0.66 13.41
C HIS A 167 19.58 0.91 14.85
N THR A 168 19.26 -0.14 15.59
CA THR A 168 18.83 -0.07 17.00
C THR A 168 19.83 -0.79 17.91
N ALA A 169 19.72 -0.57 19.22
CA ALA A 169 20.68 -1.13 20.20
C ALA A 169 20.83 -2.66 20.15
N ASP A 170 19.82 -3.38 19.66
CA ASP A 170 19.81 -4.85 19.57
C ASP A 170 19.43 -5.39 18.17
N GLY A 171 19.41 -4.53 17.14
CA GLY A 171 19.02 -4.93 15.80
C GLY A 171 18.86 -3.76 14.83
N ALA A 172 17.68 -3.70 14.20
CA ALA A 172 17.32 -2.63 13.26
C ALA A 172 15.81 -2.59 13.05
N ILE A 173 15.33 -1.46 12.54
CA ILE A 173 13.96 -1.34 12.03
C ILE A 173 13.94 -0.57 10.72
N ALA A 174 13.20 -1.06 9.73
CA ALA A 174 12.87 -0.33 8.51
C ALA A 174 11.43 0.19 8.60
N LEU A 175 11.26 1.51 8.79
CA LEU A 175 9.97 2.12 9.03
C LEU A 175 9.93 3.57 8.53
N GLY A 176 8.86 3.97 7.84
CA GLY A 176 8.67 5.35 7.43
C GLY A 176 7.61 5.50 6.35
N GLN A 177 6.97 6.67 6.37
CA GLN A 177 6.02 7.15 5.38
C GLN A 177 6.38 8.63 5.14
N PRO A 178 6.53 9.08 3.88
CA PRO A 178 6.11 8.43 2.63
C PRO A 178 7.09 7.41 2.05
N GLU A 179 8.33 7.38 2.55
CA GLU A 179 9.42 6.54 2.00
C GLU A 179 10.13 5.77 3.12
N SER A 180 10.48 4.53 2.83
CA SER A 180 11.28 3.69 3.74
C SER A 180 11.84 2.43 3.06
N ALA A 181 11.10 1.88 2.10
CA ALA A 181 11.42 0.64 1.40
C ALA A 181 12.78 0.67 0.68
N SER A 182 13.03 1.75 -0.07
CA SER A 182 14.26 1.94 -0.84
C SER A 182 15.54 1.90 0.00
N THR A 183 15.46 2.08 1.33
CA THR A 183 16.63 1.99 2.23
C THR A 183 17.14 0.57 2.45
N TRP A 184 16.38 -0.47 2.09
CA TRP A 184 16.77 -1.86 2.36
C TRP A 184 16.54 -2.84 1.22
N PHE A 185 15.80 -2.47 0.17
CA PHE A 185 15.71 -3.22 -1.08
C PHE A 185 15.36 -2.33 -2.28
N PRO A 186 15.72 -2.73 -3.53
CA PRO A 186 15.31 -2.01 -4.74
C PRO A 186 13.81 -2.12 -4.98
N VAL A 187 13.12 -0.99 -5.16
CA VAL A 187 11.65 -0.93 -5.16
C VAL A 187 11.13 0.13 -6.13
N ASN A 188 9.88 0.01 -6.59
CA ASN A 188 9.14 1.13 -7.18
C ASN A 188 8.47 1.89 -6.03
N ASP A 189 9.10 2.94 -5.48
CA ASP A 189 8.74 3.50 -4.17
C ASP A 189 7.58 4.51 -4.24
N HIS A 190 6.39 4.05 -4.63
CA HIS A 190 5.19 4.88 -4.60
C HIS A 190 3.93 4.06 -4.26
N PRO A 191 2.99 4.60 -3.45
CA PRO A 191 1.79 3.86 -3.06
C PRO A 191 0.92 3.38 -4.23
N SER A 192 1.04 3.98 -5.42
CA SER A 192 0.29 3.59 -6.62
C SER A 192 0.74 2.28 -7.28
N ASP A 193 1.94 1.77 -6.99
CA ASP A 193 2.42 0.49 -7.52
C ASP A 193 2.46 -0.55 -6.39
N LYS A 194 1.31 -1.17 -6.14
CA LYS A 194 1.13 -2.14 -5.06
C LYS A 194 1.52 -3.53 -5.53
N ALA A 195 2.30 -4.23 -4.72
CA ALA A 195 2.78 -5.58 -5.04
C ALA A 195 2.53 -6.57 -3.91
N THR A 196 2.69 -7.86 -4.20
CA THR A 196 2.81 -8.90 -3.16
C THR A 196 4.26 -9.04 -2.71
N TYR A 197 4.49 -9.57 -1.51
CA TYR A 197 5.83 -9.65 -0.92
C TYR A 197 6.11 -11.00 -0.26
N ASP A 198 7.22 -11.62 -0.64
CA ASP A 198 7.80 -12.76 0.07
C ASP A 198 9.16 -12.34 0.64
N VAL A 199 9.27 -12.32 1.98
CA VAL A 199 10.45 -11.76 2.66
C VAL A 199 11.13 -12.83 3.50
N GLU A 200 12.41 -13.06 3.23
CA GLU A 200 13.31 -13.87 4.06
C GLU A 200 14.35 -12.97 4.73
N ILE A 201 14.40 -12.99 6.06
CA ILE A 201 15.28 -12.13 6.87
C ILE A 201 16.18 -13.03 7.71
N THR A 202 17.47 -13.03 7.39
CA THR A 202 18.50 -13.79 8.11
C THR A 202 19.25 -12.90 9.08
N VAL A 203 19.19 -13.23 10.37
CA VAL A 203 19.80 -12.47 11.47
C VAL A 203 20.58 -13.39 12.41
N PRO A 204 21.49 -12.88 13.27
CA PRO A 204 22.14 -13.71 14.28
C PRO A 204 21.15 -14.50 15.14
N LYS A 205 21.55 -15.71 15.52
CA LYS A 205 20.76 -16.60 16.38
C LYS A 205 20.44 -15.90 17.70
N GLY A 206 19.18 -15.99 18.11
CA GLY A 206 18.66 -15.34 19.32
C GLY A 206 17.92 -14.03 19.05
N LEU A 207 18.05 -13.44 17.85
CA LEU A 207 17.21 -12.34 17.41
C LEU A 207 15.94 -12.82 16.72
N THR A 208 14.90 -12.00 16.82
CA THR A 208 13.65 -12.16 16.08
C THR A 208 13.60 -11.12 14.97
N ALA A 209 13.22 -11.53 13.76
CA ALA A 209 12.94 -10.63 12.65
C ALA A 209 11.47 -10.73 12.27
N VAL A 210 10.74 -9.63 12.46
CA VAL A 210 9.31 -9.50 12.16
C VAL A 210 9.15 -8.78 10.83
N GLY A 211 8.31 -9.30 9.94
CA GLY A 211 7.94 -8.69 8.65
C GLY A 211 6.41 -8.56 8.52
N ASN A 212 5.89 -8.35 7.31
CA ASN A 212 4.44 -8.26 7.02
C ASN A 212 3.81 -9.64 6.70
N GLY A 213 2.48 -9.71 6.67
CA GLY A 213 1.72 -10.87 6.21
C GLY A 213 1.81 -12.11 7.13
N VAL A 214 1.58 -13.27 6.52
CA VAL A 214 1.52 -14.58 7.19
C VAL A 214 2.93 -15.08 7.56
N PRO A 215 3.19 -15.47 8.82
CA PRO A 215 4.44 -16.12 9.18
C PRO A 215 4.58 -17.46 8.45
N LYS A 216 5.70 -17.67 7.74
CA LYS A 216 6.02 -18.92 7.03
C LYS A 216 7.05 -19.79 7.77
N GLY A 217 7.25 -19.50 9.06
CA GLY A 217 8.17 -20.20 9.94
C GLY A 217 9.59 -19.65 9.89
N ARG A 218 10.48 -20.32 10.62
CA ARG A 218 11.89 -19.95 10.74
C ARG A 218 12.79 -21.17 10.71
N SER A 219 14.04 -20.99 10.29
CA SER A 219 15.06 -22.04 10.30
C SER A 219 16.39 -21.49 10.81
N THR A 220 17.07 -22.24 11.68
CA THR A 220 18.40 -21.87 12.19
C THR A 220 19.47 -22.77 11.58
N ALA A 221 20.54 -22.18 11.09
CA ALA A 221 21.71 -22.88 10.56
C ALA A 221 22.98 -22.18 11.08
N GLY A 222 23.80 -22.92 11.83
CA GLY A 222 24.93 -22.34 12.56
C GLY A 222 24.47 -21.22 13.51
N ASP A 223 25.12 -20.06 13.40
CA ASP A 223 24.85 -18.89 14.24
C ASP A 223 23.80 -17.94 13.64
N TRP A 224 23.03 -18.37 12.64
CA TRP A 224 22.06 -17.54 11.92
C TRP A 224 20.67 -18.17 11.92
N THR A 225 19.65 -17.32 12.06
CA THR A 225 18.24 -17.69 11.95
C THR A 225 17.59 -16.90 10.81
N THR A 226 16.96 -17.61 9.87
CA THR A 226 16.14 -17.03 8.81
C THR A 226 14.67 -17.09 9.20
N TRP A 227 14.03 -15.92 9.25
CA TRP A 227 12.59 -15.74 9.41
C TRP A 227 11.93 -15.52 8.06
N ARG A 228 10.75 -16.10 7.83
CA ARG A 228 10.05 -16.02 6.55
C ARG A 228 8.63 -15.48 6.72
N TRP A 229 8.27 -14.58 5.81
CA TRP A 229 7.04 -13.82 5.81
C TRP A 229 6.48 -13.75 4.40
N SER A 230 5.15 -13.72 4.26
CA SER A 230 4.49 -13.64 2.96
C SER A 230 3.20 -12.83 3.07
N GLU A 231 3.16 -11.72 2.35
CA GLU A 231 2.00 -10.86 2.18
C GLU A 231 1.45 -11.07 0.76
N ALA A 232 0.33 -11.79 0.67
CA ALA A 232 -0.31 -12.17 -0.58
C ALA A 232 -1.32 -11.12 -1.07
N SER A 233 -1.67 -10.14 -0.24
CA SER A 233 -2.48 -8.99 -0.63
C SER A 233 -1.59 -7.86 -1.14
N PRO A 234 -1.93 -7.19 -2.26
CA PRO A 234 -1.16 -6.05 -2.76
C PRO A 234 -0.96 -4.98 -1.68
N MET A 235 0.30 -4.62 -1.45
CA MET A 235 0.75 -3.70 -0.41
C MET A 235 1.58 -2.56 -1.03
N ALA A 236 1.36 -1.32 -0.58
CA ALA A 236 2.20 -0.18 -0.95
C ALA A 236 3.63 -0.35 -0.40
N SER A 237 4.64 0.16 -1.11
CA SER A 237 6.06 -0.03 -0.75
C SER A 237 6.39 0.45 0.67
N TYR A 238 5.94 1.64 1.06
CA TYR A 238 6.24 2.23 2.38
C TYR A 238 5.70 1.41 3.56
N LEU A 239 4.71 0.53 3.33
CA LEU A 239 4.13 -0.36 4.34
C LEU A 239 4.98 -1.61 4.59
N THR A 240 5.95 -1.89 3.71
CA THR A 240 6.94 -2.94 3.95
C THR A 240 7.75 -2.61 5.19
N THR A 241 7.82 -3.55 6.14
CA THR A 241 8.55 -3.33 7.37
C THR A 241 9.40 -4.53 7.74
N VAL A 242 10.50 -4.24 8.42
CA VAL A 242 11.34 -5.22 9.09
C VAL A 242 11.64 -4.69 10.48
N ALA A 243 11.34 -5.47 11.52
CA ALA A 243 11.75 -5.17 12.89
C ALA A 243 12.61 -6.31 13.44
N ILE A 244 13.88 -6.02 13.71
CA ILE A 244 14.89 -6.96 14.19
C ILE A 244 15.30 -6.58 15.61
N GLY A 245 15.26 -7.55 16.52
CA GLY A 245 15.66 -7.33 17.91
C GLY A 245 15.21 -8.44 18.84
N LYS A 246 15.21 -8.14 20.14
CA LYS A 246 14.68 -9.02 21.19
C LYS A 246 13.26 -8.62 21.53
N PHE A 247 12.34 -9.57 21.36
CA PHE A 247 10.91 -9.35 21.57
C PHE A 247 10.32 -10.45 22.46
N ARG A 248 9.35 -10.06 23.30
CA ARG A 248 8.32 -10.96 23.81
C ARG A 248 7.33 -11.18 22.67
N VAL A 249 7.31 -12.40 22.15
CA VAL A 249 6.45 -12.77 21.02
C VAL A 249 5.22 -13.51 21.54
N THR A 250 4.05 -13.07 21.10
CA THR A 250 2.77 -13.75 21.32
C THR A 250 2.21 -14.18 19.98
N THR A 251 1.85 -15.46 19.88
CA THR A 251 1.20 -16.04 18.69
C THR A 251 -0.16 -16.60 19.04
N ALA A 252 -1.15 -16.35 18.21
CA ALA A 252 -2.50 -16.92 18.34
C ALA A 252 -3.13 -17.14 16.96
N GLU A 253 -4.41 -17.50 16.94
CA GLU A 253 -5.23 -17.58 15.75
C GLU A 253 -6.54 -16.82 16.01
N HIS A 254 -7.04 -16.12 15.01
CA HIS A 254 -8.36 -15.49 15.03
C HIS A 254 -9.03 -15.66 13.68
N LYS A 255 -10.25 -16.21 13.66
CA LYS A 255 -11.04 -16.46 12.44
C LYS A 255 -10.23 -17.20 11.33
N GLY A 256 -9.41 -18.19 11.70
CA GLY A 256 -8.59 -18.94 10.74
C GLY A 256 -7.33 -18.23 10.25
N ARG A 257 -6.99 -17.06 10.81
CA ARG A 257 -5.82 -16.26 10.44
C ARG A 257 -4.81 -16.20 11.59
N PRO A 258 -3.51 -16.32 11.34
CA PRO A 258 -2.49 -16.17 12.39
C PRO A 258 -2.47 -14.75 12.96
N VAL A 259 -2.31 -14.67 14.28
CA VAL A 259 -1.99 -13.45 15.02
C VAL A 259 -0.54 -13.55 15.45
N PHE A 260 0.29 -12.58 15.09
CA PHE A 260 1.69 -12.50 15.52
C PHE A 260 2.01 -11.11 16.04
N SER A 261 2.23 -11.01 17.34
CA SER A 261 2.58 -9.75 18.02
C SER A 261 3.95 -9.84 18.67
N ALA A 262 4.67 -8.73 18.68
CA ALA A 262 6.03 -8.66 19.21
C ALA A 262 6.24 -7.36 20.00
N VAL A 263 6.44 -7.47 21.32
CA VAL A 263 6.73 -6.31 22.18
C VAL A 263 8.19 -6.35 22.62
N THR A 264 8.94 -5.26 22.40
CA THR A 264 10.37 -5.23 22.71
C THR A 264 10.68 -5.58 24.17
N THR A 265 11.75 -6.35 24.40
CA THR A 265 12.22 -6.67 25.76
C THR A 265 12.89 -5.50 26.46
N GLN A 266 13.11 -4.39 25.78
CA GLN A 266 13.64 -3.16 26.38
C GLN A 266 12.62 -2.45 27.31
N LEU A 267 11.35 -2.86 27.24
CA LEU A 267 10.30 -2.42 28.15
C LEU A 267 9.93 -3.57 29.10
N PRO A 268 9.57 -3.28 30.37
CA PRO A 268 8.91 -4.27 31.20
C PRO A 268 7.57 -4.69 30.55
N GLU A 269 7.10 -5.89 30.88
CA GLU A 269 5.75 -6.32 30.51
C GLU A 269 4.71 -5.38 31.15
N GLY A 270 3.73 -4.92 30.37
CA GLY A 270 2.76 -3.95 30.89
C GLY A 270 1.75 -3.44 29.87
N ALA A 271 1.55 -2.12 29.87
CA ALA A 271 0.54 -1.45 29.04
C ALA A 271 0.67 -1.73 27.53
N PRO A 272 1.89 -1.79 26.92
CA PRO A 272 2.02 -2.20 25.53
C PRO A 272 1.50 -3.61 25.29
N ASP A 273 1.89 -4.58 26.12
CA ASP A 273 1.46 -5.98 25.98
C ASP A 273 -0.07 -6.11 26.09
N ARG A 274 -0.69 -5.44 27.07
CA ARG A 274 -2.15 -5.44 27.25
C ARG A 274 -2.89 -4.76 26.10
N SER A 275 -2.36 -3.65 25.57
CA SER A 275 -3.00 -2.93 24.46
C SER A 275 -2.93 -3.75 23.18
N ILE A 276 -1.77 -4.32 22.86
CA ILE A 276 -1.60 -5.17 21.67
C ILE A 276 -2.38 -6.48 21.78
N ALA A 277 -2.59 -7.02 22.99
CA ALA A 277 -3.46 -8.18 23.18
C ALA A 277 -4.92 -7.95 22.74
N ARG A 278 -5.37 -6.68 22.65
CA ARG A 278 -6.72 -6.31 22.20
C ARG A 278 -6.84 -6.12 20.68
N THR A 279 -5.78 -6.38 19.91
CA THR A 279 -5.76 -6.21 18.44
C THR A 279 -6.97 -6.86 17.76
N VAL A 280 -7.28 -8.12 18.07
CA VAL A 280 -8.37 -8.85 17.41
C VAL A 280 -9.77 -8.40 17.86
N GLU A 281 -9.90 -7.91 19.10
CA GLU A 281 -11.13 -7.32 19.62
C GLU A 281 -11.45 -6.01 18.89
N VAL A 282 -10.44 -5.15 18.75
CA VAL A 282 -10.55 -3.90 17.99
C VAL A 282 -10.86 -4.19 16.52
N ALA A 283 -10.18 -5.18 15.91
CA ALA A 283 -10.45 -5.59 14.54
C ALA A 283 -11.89 -6.07 14.34
N ASP A 284 -12.46 -6.85 15.27
CA ASP A 284 -13.85 -7.31 15.21
C ASP A 284 -14.85 -6.16 15.29
N TYR A 285 -14.57 -5.15 16.10
CA TYR A 285 -15.38 -3.94 16.15
C TYR A 285 -15.33 -3.18 14.82
N LEU A 286 -14.13 -2.93 14.29
CA LEU A 286 -13.97 -2.21 13.01
C LEU A 286 -14.58 -3.00 11.84
N GLU A 287 -14.52 -4.33 11.85
CA GLU A 287 -15.19 -5.19 10.87
C GLU A 287 -16.70 -4.95 10.84
N SER A 288 -17.33 -4.76 12.01
CA SER A 288 -18.77 -4.48 12.10
C SER A 288 -19.17 -3.16 11.43
N LEU A 289 -18.23 -2.21 11.33
CA LEU A 289 -18.45 -0.89 10.74
C LEU A 289 -18.08 -0.86 9.27
N PHE A 290 -16.88 -1.36 8.92
CA PHE A 290 -16.23 -1.16 7.63
C PHE A 290 -16.34 -2.37 6.69
N GLY A 291 -16.79 -3.52 7.20
CA GLY A 291 -16.86 -4.78 6.46
C GLY A 291 -15.66 -5.69 6.76
N PRO A 292 -15.52 -6.83 6.06
CA PRO A 292 -14.53 -7.86 6.40
C PRO A 292 -13.09 -7.33 6.45
N TYR A 293 -12.27 -7.82 7.40
CA TYR A 293 -10.85 -7.45 7.48
C TYR A 293 -10.11 -7.90 6.22
N PRO A 294 -9.31 -7.02 5.60
CA PRO A 294 -8.87 -7.21 4.23
C PRO A 294 -7.73 -8.21 4.06
N PHE A 295 -6.97 -8.53 5.12
CA PHE A 295 -5.72 -9.31 5.05
C PHE A 295 -5.79 -10.66 5.76
N ASP A 296 -4.73 -11.47 5.58
CA ASP A 296 -4.67 -12.87 6.03
C ASP A 296 -3.92 -13.08 7.36
N ALA A 297 -3.48 -12.02 8.02
CA ALA A 297 -2.82 -12.07 9.31
C ALA A 297 -3.15 -10.83 10.14
N TYR A 298 -3.04 -10.96 11.46
CA TYR A 298 -3.12 -9.85 12.41
C TYR A 298 -1.82 -9.74 13.20
N GLY A 299 -1.64 -8.61 13.89
CA GLY A 299 -0.55 -8.45 14.82
C GLY A 299 -0.30 -7.00 15.20
N GLY A 300 0.74 -6.81 15.99
CA GLY A 300 1.31 -5.50 16.27
C GLY A 300 2.72 -5.63 16.81
N VAL A 301 3.57 -4.65 16.50
CA VAL A 301 4.95 -4.60 16.98
C VAL A 301 5.15 -3.36 17.83
N VAL A 302 5.69 -3.50 19.02
CA VAL A 302 6.06 -2.35 19.86
C VAL A 302 7.58 -2.23 19.90
N VAL A 303 8.07 -1.06 19.52
CA VAL A 303 9.50 -0.72 19.53
C VAL A 303 9.79 0.40 20.54
N ALA A 304 11.00 0.39 21.08
CA ALA A 304 11.48 1.40 22.03
C ALA A 304 12.70 2.12 21.47
N ASP A 305 12.47 3.02 20.51
CA ASP A 305 13.49 3.90 19.97
C ASP A 305 13.01 5.36 20.08
N SER A 306 13.82 6.24 20.66
CA SER A 306 13.42 7.64 20.91
C SER A 306 13.26 8.46 19.63
N ARG A 307 13.84 8.02 18.50
CA ARG A 307 13.69 8.64 17.19
C ARG A 307 12.30 8.36 16.59
N ILE A 308 11.72 7.20 16.92
CA ILE A 308 10.40 6.79 16.44
C ILE A 308 9.35 7.32 17.41
N ARG A 309 8.69 8.41 17.01
CA ARG A 309 7.69 9.12 17.82
C ARG A 309 6.26 8.97 17.31
N TYR A 310 6.06 8.10 16.33
CA TYR A 310 4.79 7.81 15.68
C TYR A 310 4.47 6.31 15.79
N ALA A 311 3.25 5.95 15.45
CA ALA A 311 2.87 4.60 15.06
C ALA A 311 2.64 4.62 13.55
N LEU A 312 2.83 3.47 12.90
CA LEU A 312 2.65 3.33 11.46
C LEU A 312 1.88 2.06 11.17
N GLU A 313 0.98 2.16 10.20
CA GLU A 313 -0.05 1.20 9.88
C GLU A 313 0.45 -0.06 9.16
N THR A 314 1.76 -0.30 9.13
CA THR A 314 2.43 -1.34 8.32
C THR A 314 1.57 -2.60 8.15
N GLN A 315 1.20 -2.88 6.90
CA GLN A 315 0.10 -3.78 6.55
C GLN A 315 0.15 -5.11 7.30
N SER A 316 -1.01 -5.55 7.79
CA SER A 316 -1.28 -6.72 8.64
C SER A 316 -0.69 -6.68 10.05
N ARG A 317 0.23 -5.75 10.33
CA ARG A 317 1.04 -5.76 11.56
C ARG A 317 1.58 -4.37 11.88
N PRO A 318 0.75 -3.43 12.36
CA PRO A 318 1.20 -2.08 12.66
C PRO A 318 2.34 -2.02 13.68
N VAL A 319 3.19 -1.00 13.54
CA VAL A 319 4.32 -0.73 14.44
C VAL A 319 3.97 0.47 15.33
N TYR A 320 4.19 0.32 16.62
CA TYR A 320 3.88 1.32 17.64
C TYR A 320 5.14 1.74 18.38
N SER A 321 5.37 3.05 18.48
CA SER A 321 6.35 3.58 19.43
C SER A 321 5.90 3.32 20.87
N ALA A 322 6.84 2.92 21.74
CA ALA A 322 6.65 2.82 23.18
C ALA A 322 6.05 4.11 23.82
N GLY A 323 6.24 5.26 23.17
CA GLY A 323 5.71 6.55 23.61
C GLY A 323 4.20 6.56 23.80
N PHE A 324 3.44 5.80 23.01
CA PHE A 324 1.98 5.75 23.05
C PHE A 324 1.41 5.08 24.30
N PHE A 325 2.23 4.31 25.03
CA PHE A 325 1.80 3.53 26.19
C PHE A 325 2.34 4.08 27.51
N ARG A 326 2.97 5.27 27.49
CA ARG A 326 3.54 5.90 28.70
C ARG A 326 2.49 6.28 29.74
N GLN A 327 1.25 6.54 29.31
CA GLN A 327 0.13 6.90 30.18
C GLN A 327 -0.75 5.69 30.52
N GLY A 328 -0.28 4.47 30.25
CA GLY A 328 -1.04 3.25 30.45
C GLY A 328 -1.57 2.67 29.14
N ASP A 329 -2.61 1.85 29.25
CA ASP A 329 -3.19 1.11 28.13
C ASP A 329 -3.77 2.11 27.12
N ASN A 330 -3.50 1.89 25.83
CA ASN A 330 -3.93 2.78 24.77
C ASN A 330 -4.48 1.94 23.61
N THR A 331 -5.78 1.66 23.65
CA THR A 331 -6.45 0.95 22.55
C THR A 331 -6.98 1.87 21.46
N GLU A 332 -6.98 3.18 21.71
CA GLU A 332 -7.36 4.19 20.71
C GLU A 332 -6.31 4.25 19.59
N VAL A 333 -5.01 4.28 19.93
CA VAL A 333 -3.96 4.16 18.90
C VAL A 333 -4.02 2.82 18.17
N VAL A 334 -4.37 1.72 18.87
CA VAL A 334 -4.54 0.41 18.21
C VAL A 334 -5.72 0.43 17.23
N ALA A 335 -6.78 1.17 17.54
CA ALA A 335 -7.91 1.36 16.63
C ALA A 335 -7.57 2.25 15.43
N HIS A 336 -6.74 3.30 15.60
CA HIS A 336 -6.22 4.11 14.50
C HIS A 336 -5.47 3.23 13.50
N GLU A 337 -4.45 2.52 13.98
CA GLU A 337 -3.59 1.71 13.12
C GLU A 337 -4.33 0.52 12.50
N LEU A 338 -5.32 -0.04 13.18
CA LEU A 338 -6.16 -1.10 12.61
C LEU A 338 -7.18 -0.58 11.61
N ALA A 339 -7.65 0.66 11.73
CA ALA A 339 -8.54 1.25 10.73
C ALA A 339 -7.82 1.48 9.39
N HIS A 340 -6.54 1.81 9.45
CA HIS A 340 -5.70 1.92 8.25
C HIS A 340 -5.62 0.66 7.41
N GLN A 341 -5.83 -0.51 8.02
CA GLN A 341 -5.85 -1.78 7.30
C GLN A 341 -6.92 -1.77 6.18
N TRP A 342 -8.04 -1.07 6.39
CA TRP A 342 -9.00 -0.75 5.33
C TRP A 342 -8.63 0.51 4.56
N TYR A 343 -8.28 1.59 5.28
CA TYR A 343 -8.14 2.95 4.74
C TYR A 343 -6.69 3.45 4.81
N GLY A 344 -5.93 3.22 3.75
CA GLY A 344 -4.49 3.45 3.67
C GLY A 344 -3.77 2.24 3.10
N ASP A 345 -4.10 1.06 3.63
CA ASP A 345 -3.48 -0.20 3.22
C ASP A 345 -4.26 -0.90 2.13
N SER A 346 -5.49 -1.37 2.40
CA SER A 346 -6.30 -2.06 1.39
C SER A 346 -6.73 -1.08 0.29
N VAL A 347 -7.27 0.07 0.70
CA VAL A 347 -7.57 1.20 -0.18
C VAL A 347 -6.48 2.25 0.02
N SER A 348 -5.46 2.24 -0.84
CA SER A 348 -4.35 3.19 -0.76
C SER A 348 -4.63 4.46 -1.56
N ILE A 349 -3.91 5.53 -1.28
CA ILE A 349 -3.99 6.75 -2.08
C ILE A 349 -3.32 6.57 -3.45
N GLN A 350 -3.89 7.18 -4.48
CA GLN A 350 -3.25 7.29 -5.79
C GLN A 350 -2.15 8.36 -5.82
N ARG A 351 -2.25 9.36 -4.93
CA ARG A 351 -1.33 10.50 -4.83
C ARG A 351 -1.29 11.02 -3.40
N TRP A 352 -0.13 11.53 -2.98
CA TRP A 352 0.12 11.98 -1.61
C TRP A 352 -0.76 13.14 -1.16
N GLN A 353 -1.25 13.97 -2.09
CA GLN A 353 -2.21 15.03 -1.77
C GLN A 353 -3.49 14.50 -1.10
N ASP A 354 -3.89 13.25 -1.38
CA ASP A 354 -5.12 12.65 -0.89
C ASP A 354 -4.96 11.96 0.50
N ILE A 355 -3.85 12.19 1.21
CA ILE A 355 -3.48 11.53 2.48
C ILE A 355 -4.55 11.61 3.59
N TRP A 356 -5.46 12.61 3.54
CA TRP A 356 -6.58 12.68 4.48
C TRP A 356 -7.53 11.47 4.40
N LEU A 357 -7.57 10.77 3.26
CA LEU A 357 -8.32 9.52 3.13
C LEU A 357 -7.76 8.43 4.04
N ASN A 358 -6.46 8.45 4.34
CA ASN A 358 -5.85 7.54 5.30
C ASN A 358 -6.11 8.08 6.71
N GLU A 359 -5.50 9.23 7.02
CA GLU A 359 -5.42 9.74 8.40
C GLU A 359 -6.76 10.21 8.95
N GLY A 360 -7.56 10.90 8.13
CA GLY A 360 -8.85 11.42 8.55
C GLY A 360 -9.85 10.30 8.84
N LEU A 361 -9.83 9.21 8.06
CA LEU A 361 -10.67 8.04 8.30
C LEU A 361 -10.19 7.25 9.52
N ALA A 362 -8.88 7.04 9.67
CA ALA A 362 -8.29 6.34 10.82
C ALA A 362 -8.51 7.10 12.14
N THR A 363 -8.28 8.42 12.17
CA THR A 363 -8.57 9.27 13.35
C THR A 363 -10.05 9.27 13.68
N TYR A 364 -10.95 9.22 12.69
CA TYR A 364 -12.38 9.10 12.99
C TYR A 364 -12.73 7.71 13.58
N ALA A 365 -12.02 6.65 13.18
CA ALA A 365 -12.18 5.33 13.78
C ALA A 365 -11.73 5.28 15.25
N GLU A 366 -10.71 6.06 15.65
CA GLU A 366 -10.37 6.25 17.06
C GLU A 366 -11.58 6.79 17.85
N TRP A 367 -12.31 7.77 17.30
CA TRP A 367 -13.44 8.38 17.99
C TRP A 367 -14.60 7.40 18.13
N LEU A 368 -14.83 6.58 17.09
CA LEU A 368 -15.80 5.49 17.12
C LEU A 368 -15.43 4.44 18.17
N TRP A 369 -14.15 4.04 18.24
CA TRP A 369 -13.66 3.11 19.25
C TRP A 369 -13.74 3.69 20.67
N ALA A 370 -13.41 4.96 20.86
CA ALA A 370 -13.57 5.67 22.14
C ALA A 370 -15.03 5.64 22.61
N GLU A 371 -15.98 5.83 21.70
CA GLU A 371 -17.41 5.68 21.99
C GLU A 371 -17.82 4.24 22.32
N HIS A 372 -17.29 3.26 21.58
CA HIS A 372 -17.55 1.85 21.85
C HIS A 372 -16.99 1.37 23.20
N SER A 373 -15.78 1.80 23.53
CA SER A 373 -15.09 1.44 24.78
C SER A 373 -15.53 2.28 25.99
N GLY A 374 -16.30 3.35 25.75
CA GLY A 374 -16.87 4.21 26.80
C GLY A 374 -15.93 5.29 27.34
N SER A 375 -14.80 5.58 26.67
CA SER A 375 -13.85 6.62 27.09
C SER A 375 -14.33 8.04 26.74
N SER A 376 -14.98 8.22 25.60
CA SER A 376 -15.59 9.49 25.16
C SER A 376 -16.78 9.22 24.24
N THR A 377 -17.48 10.25 23.75
CA THR A 377 -18.42 10.10 22.63
C THR A 377 -17.84 10.79 21.40
N VAL A 378 -18.19 10.30 20.20
CA VAL A 378 -17.77 10.93 18.94
C VAL A 378 -18.12 12.43 18.91
N GLN A 379 -19.34 12.78 19.34
CA GLN A 379 -19.81 14.16 19.37
C GLN A 379 -18.96 15.04 20.31
N ARG A 380 -18.65 14.54 21.51
CA ARG A 380 -17.81 15.28 22.47
C ARG A 380 -16.41 15.50 21.92
N THR A 381 -15.81 14.46 21.34
CA THR A 381 -14.48 14.56 20.74
C THR A 381 -14.47 15.57 19.58
N PHE A 382 -15.49 15.53 18.70
CA PHE A 382 -15.67 16.53 17.64
C PHE A 382 -15.76 17.96 18.19
N GLU A 383 -16.60 18.20 19.20
CA GLU A 383 -16.77 19.53 19.80
C GLU A 383 -15.47 20.07 20.42
N GLN A 384 -14.72 19.20 21.11
CA GLN A 384 -13.43 19.56 21.70
C GLN A 384 -12.40 19.92 20.61
N LYS A 385 -12.28 19.10 19.57
CA LYS A 385 -11.36 19.34 18.45
C LYS A 385 -11.76 20.60 17.68
N TYR A 386 -13.05 20.77 17.40
CA TYR A 386 -13.58 21.95 16.71
C TYR A 386 -13.38 23.24 17.51
N ALA A 387 -13.54 23.21 18.85
CA ALA A 387 -13.32 24.37 19.70
C ALA A 387 -11.83 24.69 19.92
N GLY A 388 -10.99 23.65 20.02
CA GLY A 388 -9.56 23.78 20.31
C GLY A 388 -8.64 23.93 19.09
N ALA A 389 -9.15 23.72 17.87
CA ALA A 389 -8.35 23.79 16.65
C ALA A 389 -7.74 25.18 16.44
N SER A 390 -6.44 25.19 16.16
CA SER A 390 -5.68 26.42 15.89
C SER A 390 -6.09 27.04 14.55
N ALA A 391 -5.74 28.33 14.35
CA ALA A 391 -5.97 29.00 13.07
C ALA A 391 -5.23 28.31 11.90
N GLN A 392 -4.12 27.61 12.18
CA GLN A 392 -3.40 26.86 11.16
C GLN A 392 -4.20 25.65 10.65
N VAL A 393 -4.88 24.92 11.54
CA VAL A 393 -5.76 23.81 11.15
C VAL A 393 -6.88 24.28 10.22
N TRP A 394 -7.42 25.48 10.43
CA TRP A 394 -8.46 26.04 9.58
C TRP A 394 -7.96 26.57 8.24
N ARG A 395 -6.75 27.14 8.19
CA ARG A 395 -6.17 27.67 6.94
C ARG A 395 -5.61 26.59 6.02
N THR A 396 -5.16 25.46 6.56
CA THR A 396 -4.64 24.33 5.77
C THR A 396 -5.79 23.37 5.43
N PRO A 397 -6.19 23.22 4.16
CA PRO A 397 -7.25 22.28 3.80
C PRO A 397 -6.74 20.82 3.79
N PRO A 398 -7.44 19.84 4.40
CA PRO A 398 -6.99 18.44 4.38
C PRO A 398 -6.96 17.84 2.97
N GLY A 399 -7.79 18.32 2.03
CA GLY A 399 -7.77 17.86 0.63
C GLY A 399 -6.63 18.44 -0.22
N LYS A 400 -5.84 19.36 0.35
CA LYS A 400 -4.65 19.95 -0.28
C LYS A 400 -3.67 20.50 0.77
N PRO A 401 -3.03 19.63 1.56
CA PRO A 401 -2.25 20.08 2.72
C PRO A 401 -0.89 20.71 2.36
N GLY A 402 -0.35 20.41 1.18
CA GLY A 402 1.06 20.63 0.84
C GLY A 402 1.98 19.61 1.55
N VAL A 403 3.21 19.47 1.04
CA VAL A 403 4.20 18.51 1.55
C VAL A 403 4.46 18.70 3.05
N GLU A 404 4.71 19.94 3.47
CA GLU A 404 5.02 20.29 4.88
C GLU A 404 3.91 19.94 5.87
N ASN A 405 2.66 19.80 5.41
CA ASN A 405 1.52 19.50 6.29
C ASN A 405 0.91 18.12 6.03
N LEU A 406 1.58 17.24 5.26
CA LEU A 406 1.09 15.89 4.95
C LEU A 406 0.68 15.11 6.22
N PHE A 407 1.46 15.23 7.28
CA PHE A 407 1.17 14.60 8.57
C PHE A 407 0.85 15.62 9.67
N GLY A 408 0.35 16.81 9.29
CA GLY A 408 -0.02 17.87 10.22
C GLY A 408 -1.43 17.69 10.80
N SER A 409 -1.73 18.34 11.91
CA SER A 409 -3.04 18.23 12.61
C SER A 409 -4.25 18.54 11.74
N SER A 410 -4.11 19.30 10.64
CA SER A 410 -5.23 19.48 9.71
C SER A 410 -5.64 18.17 9.03
N VAL A 411 -4.68 17.38 8.55
CA VAL A 411 -4.94 16.11 7.89
C VAL A 411 -5.64 15.12 8.83
N TYR A 412 -5.18 15.03 10.09
CA TYR A 412 -5.77 14.17 11.12
C TYR A 412 -7.07 14.74 11.69
N ASP A 413 -6.99 15.84 12.46
CA ASP A 413 -8.12 16.34 13.24
C ASP A 413 -9.21 16.91 12.33
N ARG A 414 -8.84 17.72 11.34
CA ARG A 414 -9.82 18.30 10.41
C ARG A 414 -10.26 17.29 9.34
N GLY A 415 -9.42 16.33 8.97
CA GLY A 415 -9.85 15.15 8.21
C GLY A 415 -10.96 14.40 8.94
N ALA A 416 -10.77 14.04 10.21
CA ALA A 416 -11.80 13.37 11.01
C ALA A 416 -13.06 14.24 11.24
N MET A 417 -12.91 15.56 11.40
CA MET A 417 -14.05 16.48 11.43
C MET A 417 -14.82 16.50 10.11
N THR A 418 -14.13 16.39 8.96
CA THR A 418 -14.75 16.26 7.63
C THR A 418 -15.57 14.97 7.53
N VAL A 419 -15.00 13.85 8.00
CA VAL A 419 -15.69 12.55 8.06
C VAL A 419 -16.93 12.63 8.96
N HIS A 420 -16.83 13.32 10.11
CA HIS A 420 -17.97 13.52 10.99
C HIS A 420 -19.06 14.43 10.37
N ALA A 421 -18.67 15.51 9.70
CA ALA A 421 -19.59 16.39 9.00
C ALA A 421 -20.33 15.64 7.87
N LEU A 422 -19.63 14.74 7.16
CA LEU A 422 -20.24 13.82 6.21
C LEU A 422 -21.28 12.92 6.90
N ARG A 423 -20.94 12.29 8.04
CA ARG A 423 -21.87 11.46 8.82
C ARG A 423 -23.14 12.22 9.19
N ILE A 424 -23.02 13.43 9.72
CA ILE A 424 -24.15 14.29 10.08
C ILE A 424 -24.99 14.63 8.84
N ALA A 425 -24.33 14.92 7.71
CA ALA A 425 -25.03 15.28 6.50
C ALA A 425 -25.86 14.12 5.93
N VAL A 426 -25.37 12.88 5.96
CA VAL A 426 -26.03 11.73 5.29
C VAL A 426 -26.82 10.82 6.24
N GLY A 427 -26.55 10.89 7.54
CA GLY A 427 -27.09 10.02 8.57
C GLY A 427 -26.36 8.67 8.65
N ASP A 428 -26.38 8.04 9.83
CA ASP A 428 -25.58 6.86 10.18
C ASP A 428 -25.71 5.71 9.19
N THR A 429 -26.93 5.33 8.79
CA THR A 429 -27.15 4.20 7.89
C THR A 429 -26.42 4.39 6.56
N ARG A 430 -26.49 5.59 5.97
CA ARG A 430 -25.81 5.90 4.71
C ARG A 430 -24.33 6.06 4.92
N PHE A 431 -23.91 6.70 6.01
CA PHE A 431 -22.50 6.92 6.34
C PHE A 431 -21.73 5.60 6.43
N PHE A 432 -22.19 4.65 7.25
CA PHE A 432 -21.54 3.34 7.32
C PHE A 432 -21.73 2.53 6.03
N GLY A 433 -22.79 2.79 5.25
CA GLY A 433 -22.92 2.29 3.89
C GLY A 433 -21.82 2.79 2.94
N ILE A 434 -21.46 4.08 3.01
CA ILE A 434 -20.37 4.68 2.24
C ILE A 434 -19.04 4.03 2.63
N LEU A 435 -18.75 3.93 3.92
CA LEU A 435 -17.49 3.35 4.42
C LEU A 435 -17.30 1.88 3.99
N ARG A 436 -18.36 1.07 4.07
CA ARG A 436 -18.35 -0.32 3.57
C ARG A 436 -18.21 -0.41 2.06
N ALA A 437 -18.94 0.43 1.31
CA ALA A 437 -18.85 0.44 -0.15
C ALA A 437 -17.45 0.88 -0.60
N TRP A 438 -16.86 1.88 0.07
CA TRP A 438 -15.49 2.34 -0.21
C TRP A 438 -14.47 1.22 -0.01
N ALA A 439 -14.50 0.57 1.16
CA ALA A 439 -13.62 -0.55 1.48
C ALA A 439 -13.77 -1.73 0.49
N ALA A 440 -14.99 -2.04 0.06
CA ALA A 440 -15.26 -3.17 -0.83
C ALA A 440 -14.93 -2.86 -2.30
N GLU A 441 -15.33 -1.70 -2.83
CA GLU A 441 -15.17 -1.34 -4.24
C GLU A 441 -13.75 -0.92 -4.63
N ARG A 442 -12.95 -0.50 -3.65
CA ARG A 442 -11.55 -0.10 -3.85
C ARG A 442 -10.54 -1.07 -3.23
N LYS A 443 -10.99 -2.25 -2.78
CA LYS A 443 -10.14 -3.26 -2.12
C LYS A 443 -8.88 -3.55 -2.95
N ASN A 444 -7.73 -3.56 -2.30
CA ASN A 444 -6.39 -3.81 -2.84
C ASN A 444 -5.94 -2.82 -3.94
N GLY A 445 -6.65 -1.71 -4.13
CA GLY A 445 -6.36 -0.73 -5.17
C GLY A 445 -5.87 0.62 -4.63
N ASN A 446 -5.87 1.58 -5.53
CA ASN A 446 -5.57 2.98 -5.27
C ASN A 446 -6.77 3.84 -5.63
N ALA A 447 -6.97 4.95 -4.91
CA ALA A 447 -8.06 5.86 -5.19
C ALA A 447 -7.72 7.31 -4.85
N THR A 448 -8.54 8.23 -5.38
CA THR A 448 -8.43 9.67 -5.16
C THR A 448 -9.55 10.20 -4.26
N THR A 449 -9.40 11.43 -3.78
CA THR A 449 -10.50 12.15 -3.12
C THR A 449 -11.75 12.24 -4.01
N ALA A 450 -11.59 12.44 -5.32
CA ALA A 450 -12.72 12.53 -6.25
C ALA A 450 -13.51 11.21 -6.35
N ASP A 451 -12.82 10.08 -6.29
CA ASP A 451 -13.45 8.75 -6.23
C ASP A 451 -14.30 8.60 -4.98
N PHE A 452 -13.78 9.02 -3.82
CA PHE A 452 -14.50 8.94 -2.55
C PHE A 452 -15.75 9.85 -2.55
N VAL A 453 -15.62 11.10 -3.02
CA VAL A 453 -16.75 12.03 -3.14
C VAL A 453 -17.83 11.46 -4.05
N THR A 454 -17.45 10.96 -5.23
CA THR A 454 -18.37 10.35 -6.20
C THR A 454 -19.11 9.16 -5.59
N LEU A 455 -18.40 8.29 -4.86
CA LEU A 455 -19.00 7.17 -4.15
C LEU A 455 -19.97 7.64 -3.06
N ALA A 456 -19.55 8.62 -2.26
CA ALA A 456 -20.34 9.17 -1.17
C ALA A 456 -21.66 9.76 -1.68
N GLU A 457 -21.62 10.53 -2.77
CA GLU A 457 -22.82 11.13 -3.40
C GLU A 457 -23.75 10.07 -3.97
N ARG A 458 -23.18 9.05 -4.64
CA ARG A 458 -23.96 7.93 -5.20
C ARG A 458 -24.71 7.17 -4.11
N VAL A 459 -24.04 6.84 -3.00
CA VAL A 459 -24.67 6.13 -1.87
C VAL A 459 -25.62 7.06 -1.10
N ALA A 460 -25.30 8.36 -1.00
CA ALA A 460 -26.14 9.34 -0.33
C ALA A 460 -27.42 9.67 -1.10
N GLY A 461 -27.40 9.50 -2.43
CA GLY A 461 -28.49 9.90 -3.34
C GLY A 461 -28.65 11.42 -3.44
N LYS A 462 -27.59 12.19 -3.16
CA LYS A 462 -27.58 13.66 -3.20
C LYS A 462 -26.16 14.20 -3.36
N GLN A 463 -26.06 15.43 -3.86
CA GLN A 463 -24.79 16.15 -3.92
C GLN A 463 -24.27 16.53 -2.53
N LEU A 464 -22.95 16.46 -2.38
CA LEU A 464 -22.23 16.69 -1.14
C LEU A 464 -21.17 17.80 -1.27
N ASP A 465 -21.09 18.49 -2.42
CA ASP A 465 -20.17 19.60 -2.69
C ASP A 465 -20.05 20.55 -1.50
N LYS A 466 -21.18 21.05 -0.97
CA LYS A 466 -21.18 22.00 0.16
C LYS A 466 -20.50 21.48 1.43
N VAL A 467 -20.51 20.17 1.66
CA VAL A 467 -19.83 19.55 2.81
C VAL A 467 -18.34 19.50 2.54
N PHE A 468 -17.93 18.96 1.39
CA PHE A 468 -16.51 18.82 1.06
C PHE A 468 -15.84 20.18 0.81
N ASP A 469 -16.49 21.11 0.12
CA ASP A 469 -15.98 22.47 -0.09
C ASP A 469 -15.70 23.18 1.22
N ALA A 470 -16.59 23.04 2.21
CA ALA A 470 -16.41 23.69 3.51
C ALA A 470 -15.35 22.98 4.36
N TRP A 471 -15.47 21.67 4.53
CA TRP A 471 -14.68 20.93 5.51
C TRP A 471 -13.33 20.45 4.96
N LEU A 472 -13.29 20.06 3.69
CA LEU A 472 -12.13 19.42 3.06
C LEU A 472 -11.24 20.40 2.26
N PHE A 473 -11.85 21.34 1.52
CA PHE A 473 -11.12 22.23 0.60
C PHE A 473 -11.05 23.69 1.04
N GLY A 474 -11.98 24.14 1.91
CA GLY A 474 -12.04 25.52 2.37
C GLY A 474 -10.87 25.91 3.27
N THR A 475 -10.55 27.20 3.33
CA THR A 475 -9.49 27.76 4.18
C THR A 475 -10.02 28.50 5.41
N GLU A 476 -11.33 28.41 5.64
CA GLU A 476 -12.03 29.06 6.75
C GLU A 476 -12.67 28.02 7.66
N ARG A 477 -12.90 28.40 8.92
CA ARG A 477 -13.63 27.57 9.88
C ARG A 477 -15.10 27.44 9.45
N PRO A 478 -15.59 26.24 9.08
CA PRO A 478 -16.98 26.07 8.66
C PRO A 478 -17.93 26.26 9.85
N PRO A 479 -19.18 26.71 9.64
CA PRO A 479 -20.19 26.63 10.69
C PRO A 479 -20.43 25.17 11.10
N LEU A 480 -20.86 24.96 12.35
CA LEU A 480 -21.19 23.61 12.84
C LEU A 480 -22.18 22.91 11.90
N PRO A 481 -21.94 21.61 11.59
CA PRO A 481 -22.82 20.85 10.73
C PRO A 481 -24.18 20.69 11.43
N LYS A 482 -25.27 20.89 10.69
CA LYS A 482 -26.63 20.74 11.20
C LYS A 482 -27.23 19.45 10.66
N SER A 483 -27.87 18.66 11.53
CA SER A 483 -28.76 17.60 11.04
C SER A 483 -29.88 18.25 10.23
N ARG A 484 -30.21 17.67 9.07
CA ARG A 484 -31.37 18.07 8.28
C ARG A 484 -32.60 17.32 8.73
#